data_AF-A0A1X7J1X8-F1
#
_entry.id   AF-A0A1X7J1X8-F1
#
_cell.length_a   1.000
_cell.length_b   1.000
_cell.length_c   1.000
_cell.angle_alpha   90.00
_cell.angle_beta   90.00
_cell.angle_gamma   90.00
#
_symmetry.space_group_name_H-M   'P 1'
#
loop_
_entity.id
_entity.type
_entity.pdbx_description
1 polymer ?
#
loop_
_entity_poly.entity_id
_entity_poly.type
_entity_poly.pdbx_seq_one_letter_code
_entity_poly.pdbx_strand_id
1 'polypeptide(L)'
;MLREIARNAEPCSASPLQAYITDRIAGRPGPAWLDGQPLERAIRVTEILGTALEFGPYVTFEDLSFSERHVADTCGWTYTSKGETGIRRAFRILEASHNPKQSPARGDKWVAFGLLLDEFQNPAQSSSLRRIFEEHIASTAES
;
A
#
# COMPACT_ATOMS: atom_id res chain seq x y z
N MET A 1 -31.43 -17.04 10.76
CA MET A 1 -31.03 -15.65 10.48
C MET A 1 -29.60 -15.53 9.94
N LEU A 2 -28.50 -15.61 10.73
CA LEU A 2 -27.13 -15.42 10.20
C LEU A 2 -26.71 -16.42 9.10
N ARG A 3 -27.03 -17.71 9.25
CA ARG A 3 -26.78 -18.75 8.23
C ARG A 3 -27.62 -18.62 6.95
N GLU A 4 -28.65 -17.81 6.99
CA GLU A 4 -29.56 -17.56 5.86
C GLU A 4 -29.11 -16.35 5.07
N ILE A 5 -28.69 -15.29 5.77
CA ILE A 5 -28.00 -14.13 5.20
C ILE A 5 -26.71 -14.58 4.48
N ALA A 6 -25.88 -15.41 5.12
CA ALA A 6 -24.65 -15.92 4.52
C ALA A 6 -24.89 -16.80 3.27
N ARG A 7 -26.06 -17.47 3.17
CA ARG A 7 -26.42 -18.31 2.01
C ARG A 7 -26.90 -17.49 0.82
N ASN A 8 -27.52 -16.34 1.08
CA ASN A 8 -28.09 -15.46 0.06
C ASN A 8 -27.15 -14.32 -0.33
N ALA A 9 -25.99 -14.21 0.31
CA ALA A 9 -24.95 -13.26 -0.05
C ALA A 9 -24.26 -13.73 -1.34
N GLU A 10 -23.98 -12.78 -2.24
CA GLU A 10 -23.12 -13.07 -3.39
C GLU A 10 -21.72 -13.51 -2.90
N PRO A 11 -21.16 -14.60 -3.44
CA PRO A 11 -19.80 -15.01 -3.12
C PRO A 11 -18.82 -13.91 -3.53
N CYS A 12 -18.12 -13.33 -2.55
CA CYS A 12 -16.98 -12.45 -2.79
C CYS A 12 -15.71 -13.27 -2.56
N SER A 13 -14.90 -13.45 -3.61
CA SER A 13 -13.59 -14.08 -3.46
C SER A 13 -12.73 -13.22 -2.54
N ALA A 14 -12.15 -13.81 -1.50
CA ALA A 14 -11.26 -13.09 -0.60
C ALA A 14 -10.10 -12.45 -1.38
N SER A 15 -9.78 -11.20 -1.06
CA SER A 15 -8.60 -10.55 -1.64
C SER A 15 -7.34 -11.29 -1.19
N PRO A 16 -6.23 -11.24 -1.96
CA PRO A 16 -4.97 -11.83 -1.54
C PRO A 16 -4.48 -11.30 -0.17
N LEU A 17 -4.76 -10.03 0.14
CA LEU A 17 -4.48 -9.44 1.44
C LEU A 17 -5.32 -10.11 2.55
N GLN A 18 -6.62 -10.35 2.34
CA GLN A 18 -7.48 -11.07 3.29
C GLN A 18 -7.03 -12.51 3.53
N ALA A 19 -6.59 -13.21 2.48
CA ALA A 19 -6.02 -14.55 2.61
C ALA A 19 -4.76 -14.51 3.49
N TYR A 20 -3.86 -13.57 3.23
CA TYR A 20 -2.66 -13.35 4.04
C TYR A 20 -2.96 -13.00 5.51
N ILE A 21 -3.96 -12.15 5.78
CA ILE A 21 -4.38 -11.84 7.16
C ILE A 21 -4.83 -13.11 7.88
N THR A 22 -5.65 -13.92 7.20
CA THR A 22 -6.14 -15.19 7.73
C THR A 22 -4.98 -16.15 8.02
N ASP A 23 -4.02 -16.23 7.10
CA ASP A 23 -2.82 -17.03 7.24
C ASP A 23 -1.96 -16.59 8.43
N ARG A 24 -1.72 -15.27 8.57
CA ARG A 24 -0.94 -14.69 9.66
C ARG A 24 -1.57 -14.92 11.03
N ILE A 25 -2.88 -14.75 11.15
CA ILE A 25 -3.62 -15.04 12.40
C ILE A 25 -3.51 -16.54 12.75
N ALA A 26 -3.47 -17.40 11.73
CA ALA A 26 -3.28 -18.84 11.91
C ALA A 26 -1.81 -19.26 12.10
N GLY A 27 -0.87 -18.31 12.19
CA GLY A 27 0.57 -18.59 12.36
C GLY A 27 1.25 -19.15 11.11
N ARG A 28 0.62 -19.06 9.93
CA ARG A 28 1.25 -19.43 8.66
C ARG A 28 2.12 -18.28 8.16
N PRO A 29 3.34 -18.56 7.66
CA PRO A 29 4.22 -17.53 7.15
C PRO A 29 3.69 -16.96 5.83
N GLY A 30 3.86 -15.66 5.65
CA GLY A 30 3.60 -14.93 4.42
C GLY A 30 4.90 -14.36 3.81
N PRO A 31 4.78 -13.33 2.96
CA PRO A 31 5.94 -12.64 2.40
C PRO A 31 6.83 -12.06 3.49
N ALA A 32 8.12 -12.38 3.47
CA ALA A 32 9.06 -12.05 4.54
C ALA A 32 9.08 -10.57 4.95
N TRP A 33 8.93 -9.64 4.00
CA TRP A 33 8.89 -8.21 4.30
C TRP A 33 7.63 -7.79 5.06
N LEU A 34 6.48 -8.37 4.73
CA LEU A 34 5.21 -8.16 5.44
C LEU A 34 5.23 -8.88 6.81
N ASP A 35 5.93 -10.01 6.90
CA ASP A 35 6.15 -10.78 8.14
C ASP A 35 7.10 -10.13 9.13
N GLY A 36 8.04 -9.31 8.64
CA GLY A 36 8.93 -8.51 9.48
C GLY A 36 8.26 -7.33 10.20
N GLN A 37 6.93 -7.19 10.11
CA GLN A 37 6.19 -6.04 10.64
C GLN A 37 4.94 -6.49 11.42
N PRO A 38 4.43 -5.65 12.35
CA PRO A 38 3.11 -5.85 12.95
C PRO A 38 2.04 -6.01 11.88
N LEU A 39 1.07 -6.91 12.11
CA LEU A 39 0.08 -7.27 11.10
C LEU A 39 -0.74 -6.05 10.65
N GLU A 40 -1.14 -5.18 11.57
CA GLU A 40 -1.89 -3.96 11.26
C GLU A 40 -1.12 -3.05 10.29
N ARG A 41 0.22 -3.02 10.42
CA ARG A 41 1.08 -2.23 9.53
C ARG A 41 1.21 -2.85 8.15
N ALA A 42 1.38 -4.17 8.08
CA ALA A 42 1.40 -4.90 6.81
C ALA A 42 0.11 -4.67 5.99
N ILE A 43 -1.04 -4.65 6.68
CA ILE A 43 -2.34 -4.32 6.10
C ILE A 43 -2.34 -2.86 5.63
N ARG A 44 -2.10 -1.92 6.56
CA ARG A 44 -2.23 -0.48 6.28
C ARG A 44 -1.35 0.00 5.13
N VAL A 45 -0.11 -0.47 5.06
CA VAL A 45 0.81 -0.10 3.98
C VAL A 45 0.33 -0.66 2.64
N THR A 46 -0.23 -1.86 2.64
CA THR A 46 -0.78 -2.47 1.42
C THR A 46 -1.98 -1.68 0.93
N GLU A 47 -2.90 -1.32 1.83
CA GLU A 47 -4.09 -0.50 1.53
C GLU A 47 -3.70 0.85 0.94
N ILE A 48 -2.89 1.65 1.65
CA ILE A 48 -2.54 3.01 1.20
C ILE A 48 -1.75 2.97 -0.12
N LEU A 49 -0.81 2.02 -0.27
CA LEU A 49 -0.05 1.92 -1.52
C LEU A 49 -0.96 1.59 -2.70
N GLY A 50 -1.91 0.68 -2.50
CA GLY A 50 -2.92 0.34 -3.49
C GLY A 50 -3.84 1.52 -3.82
N THR A 51 -4.32 2.24 -2.81
CA THR A 51 -5.15 3.44 -2.99
C THR A 51 -4.43 4.49 -3.80
N ALA A 52 -3.18 4.79 -3.45
CA ALA A 52 -2.37 5.78 -4.15
C ALA A 52 -2.17 5.43 -5.64
N LEU A 53 -2.00 4.14 -5.95
CA LEU A 53 -1.76 3.67 -7.32
C LEU A 53 -3.03 3.66 -8.18
N GLU A 54 -4.17 3.28 -7.63
CA GLU A 54 -5.43 3.11 -8.39
C GLU A 54 -6.31 4.37 -8.40
N PHE A 55 -6.33 5.10 -7.28
CA PHE A 55 -7.25 6.22 -7.07
C PHE A 55 -6.52 7.57 -6.89
N GLY A 56 -5.20 7.54 -6.72
CA GLY A 56 -4.34 8.72 -6.64
C GLY A 56 -3.86 9.02 -5.21
N PRO A 57 -2.76 9.77 -5.07
CA PRO A 57 -2.02 9.88 -3.82
C PRO A 57 -2.73 10.66 -2.69
N TYR A 58 -3.84 11.32 -3.00
CA TYR A 58 -4.61 12.14 -2.04
C TYR A 58 -5.93 11.51 -1.62
N VAL A 59 -6.27 10.33 -2.13
CA VAL A 59 -7.48 9.59 -1.76
C VAL A 59 -7.20 8.77 -0.52
N THR A 60 -8.08 8.83 0.49
CA THR A 60 -7.98 7.99 1.68
C THR A 60 -8.63 6.63 1.42
N PHE A 61 -8.12 5.57 2.04
CA PHE A 61 -8.75 4.24 1.93
C PHE A 61 -10.13 4.22 2.58
N GLU A 62 -10.33 5.02 3.63
CA GLU A 62 -11.58 5.16 4.36
C GLU A 62 -12.72 5.72 3.49
N ASP A 63 -12.42 6.58 2.52
CA ASP A 63 -13.40 7.17 1.61
C ASP A 63 -13.83 6.22 0.47
N LEU A 64 -13.10 5.12 0.25
CA LEU A 64 -13.38 4.16 -0.82
C LEU A 64 -14.61 3.29 -0.49
N SER A 65 -15.42 3.00 -1.52
CA SER A 65 -16.47 1.98 -1.46
C SER A 65 -15.89 0.58 -1.28
N PHE A 66 -16.73 -0.40 -0.91
CA PHE A 66 -16.28 -1.79 -0.71
C PHE A 66 -15.56 -2.38 -1.94
N SER A 67 -16.10 -2.14 -3.14
CA SER A 67 -15.48 -2.61 -4.39
C SER A 67 -14.16 -1.90 -4.68
N GLU A 68 -14.07 -0.60 -4.41
CA GLU A 68 -12.84 0.18 -4.61
C GLU A 68 -11.75 -0.25 -3.63
N ARG A 69 -12.12 -0.54 -2.37
CA ARG A 69 -11.19 -1.12 -1.38
C ARG A 69 -10.65 -2.46 -1.85
N HIS A 70 -11.50 -3.33 -2.40
CA HIS A 70 -11.04 -4.60 -2.96
C HIS A 70 -10.03 -4.43 -4.10
N VAL A 71 -10.22 -3.42 -4.95
CA VAL A 71 -9.27 -3.05 -6.02
C VAL A 71 -7.97 -2.51 -5.43
N ALA A 72 -8.04 -1.56 -4.48
CA ALA A 72 -6.88 -1.02 -3.79
C ALA A 72 -6.06 -2.14 -3.11
N ASP A 73 -6.70 -2.98 -2.31
CA ASP A 73 -6.06 -4.11 -1.62
C ASP A 73 -5.29 -5.02 -2.58
N THR A 74 -5.93 -5.39 -3.69
CA THR A 74 -5.36 -6.28 -4.70
C THR A 74 -4.18 -5.63 -5.43
N CYS A 75 -4.31 -4.34 -5.77
CA CYS A 75 -3.24 -3.57 -6.38
C CYS A 75 -2.04 -3.45 -5.42
N GLY A 76 -2.27 -2.99 -4.20
CA GLY A 76 -1.23 -2.87 -3.18
C GLY A 76 -0.50 -4.18 -2.94
N TRP A 77 -1.24 -5.29 -2.82
CA TRP A 77 -0.68 -6.62 -2.60
C TRP A 77 0.29 -7.04 -3.71
N THR A 78 0.00 -6.68 -4.96
CA THR A 78 0.84 -6.99 -6.12
C THR A 78 2.26 -6.44 -5.99
N TYR A 79 2.45 -5.38 -5.19
CA TYR A 79 3.73 -4.76 -4.91
C TYR A 79 4.28 -5.17 -3.54
N THR A 80 3.49 -5.09 -2.46
CA THR A 80 4.00 -5.34 -1.10
C THR A 80 4.38 -6.80 -0.87
N SER A 81 3.69 -7.75 -1.51
CA SER A 81 4.04 -9.18 -1.45
C SER A 81 5.40 -9.52 -2.07
N LYS A 82 5.95 -8.64 -2.92
CA LYS A 82 7.28 -8.77 -3.52
C LYS A 82 8.37 -8.10 -2.67
N GLY A 83 8.01 -7.64 -1.46
CA GLY A 83 8.89 -6.94 -0.56
C GLY A 83 9.46 -5.66 -1.16
N GLU A 84 10.69 -5.33 -0.76
CA GLU A 84 11.33 -4.06 -1.10
C GLU A 84 11.39 -3.76 -2.60
N THR A 85 11.70 -4.76 -3.43
CA THR A 85 11.75 -4.58 -4.89
C THR A 85 10.39 -4.17 -5.47
N GLY A 86 9.30 -4.74 -4.97
CA GLY A 86 7.96 -4.39 -5.38
C GLY A 86 7.58 -2.98 -4.93
N ILE A 87 7.90 -2.63 -3.69
CA ILE A 87 7.62 -1.29 -3.13
C ILE A 87 8.37 -0.20 -3.92
N ARG A 88 9.66 -0.39 -4.21
CA ARG A 88 10.43 0.54 -5.05
C ARG A 88 9.86 0.67 -6.47
N ARG A 89 9.26 -0.41 -7.01
CA ARG A 89 8.57 -0.34 -8.30
C ARG A 89 7.30 0.52 -8.19
N ALA A 90 6.51 0.36 -7.13
CA ALA A 90 5.33 1.19 -6.90
C ALA A 90 5.71 2.68 -6.77
N PHE A 91 6.78 3.00 -6.04
CA PHE A 91 7.26 4.38 -5.91
C PHE A 91 7.60 5.01 -7.25
N ARG A 92 8.32 4.30 -8.13
CA ARG A 92 8.61 4.78 -9.49
C ARG A 92 7.36 5.02 -10.33
N ILE A 93 6.32 4.20 -10.15
CA ILE A 93 5.04 4.38 -10.85
C ILE A 93 4.34 5.66 -10.37
N LEU A 94 4.27 5.88 -9.05
CA LEU A 94 3.70 7.10 -8.48
C LEU A 94 4.44 8.35 -8.96
N GLU A 95 5.78 8.31 -8.96
CA GLU A 95 6.61 9.41 -9.47
C GLU A 95 6.38 9.65 -10.97
N ALA A 96 6.30 8.60 -11.79
CA ALA A 96 6.09 8.74 -13.23
C ALA A 96 4.68 9.22 -13.61
N SER A 97 3.67 8.85 -12.81
CA SER A 97 2.30 9.32 -12.95
C SER A 97 2.16 10.80 -12.54
N HIS A 98 3.13 11.35 -11.80
CA HIS A 98 3.16 12.76 -11.45
C HIS A 98 3.68 13.60 -12.62
N ASN A 99 2.89 14.56 -13.11
CA ASN A 99 3.25 15.39 -14.26
C ASN A 99 4.06 16.64 -13.83
N PRO A 100 5.36 16.73 -14.15
CA PRO A 100 6.23 17.84 -13.71
C PRO A 100 5.88 19.19 -14.36
N LYS A 101 4.98 19.24 -15.35
CA LYS A 101 4.54 20.53 -15.93
C LYS A 101 3.75 21.42 -14.95
N GLN A 102 3.37 20.91 -13.78
CA GLN A 102 2.63 21.67 -12.78
C GLN A 102 3.48 22.32 -11.67
N SER A 103 4.75 21.94 -11.46
CA SER A 103 5.75 22.72 -10.69
C SER A 103 7.17 22.14 -10.85
N PRO A 104 8.25 22.96 -10.81
CA PRO A 104 9.63 22.53 -11.07
C PRO A 104 10.53 22.51 -9.82
N ALA A 105 9.99 22.45 -8.60
CA ALA A 105 10.76 22.57 -7.36
C ALA A 105 11.00 21.22 -6.68
N ARG A 106 12.12 21.10 -5.94
CA ARG A 106 12.55 19.90 -5.18
C ARG A 106 11.50 19.36 -4.18
N GLY A 107 10.48 20.15 -3.85
CA GLY A 107 9.30 19.74 -3.05
C GLY A 107 8.28 18.87 -3.79
N ASP A 108 8.32 18.84 -5.13
CA ASP A 108 7.30 18.16 -5.97
C ASP A 108 7.42 16.63 -5.97
N LYS A 109 8.60 16.07 -5.65
CA LYS A 109 8.75 14.61 -5.51
C LYS A 109 7.91 14.06 -4.36
N TRP A 110 7.72 14.83 -3.29
CA TRP A 110 6.92 14.44 -2.12
C TRP A 110 5.42 14.48 -2.44
N VAL A 111 4.99 15.41 -3.30
CA VAL A 111 3.62 15.57 -3.79
C VAL A 111 3.10 14.30 -4.47
N ALA A 112 3.97 13.56 -5.18
CA ALA A 112 3.63 12.27 -5.81
C ALA A 112 3.19 11.18 -4.81
N PHE A 113 3.54 11.31 -3.53
CA PHE A 113 3.25 10.32 -2.50
C PHE A 113 2.06 10.70 -1.60
N GLY A 114 1.66 11.99 -1.57
CA GLY A 114 0.47 12.46 -0.85
C GLY A 114 0.34 11.89 0.57
N LEU A 115 -0.73 11.15 0.84
CA LEU A 115 -1.02 10.55 2.15
C LEU A 115 -0.02 9.46 2.59
N LEU A 116 0.78 8.89 1.68
CA LEU A 116 1.87 7.99 2.06
C LEU A 116 2.93 8.70 2.90
N LEU A 117 3.06 10.03 2.77
CA LEU A 117 4.03 10.80 3.55
C LEU A 117 3.74 10.77 5.04
N ASP A 118 2.46 10.80 5.43
CA ASP A 118 2.06 10.74 6.84
C ASP A 118 2.49 9.41 7.47
N GLU A 119 2.43 8.32 6.70
CA GLU A 119 2.93 7.01 7.12
C GLU A 119 4.46 7.00 7.28
N PHE A 120 5.21 7.66 6.39
CA PHE A 120 6.67 7.76 6.51
C PHE A 120 7.10 8.63 7.68
N GLN A 121 6.30 9.63 8.04
CA GLN A 121 6.59 10.57 9.12
C GLN A 121 6.26 10.04 10.52
N ASN A 122 5.65 8.85 10.66
CA ASN A 122 5.39 8.23 11.95
C ASN A 122 6.56 7.29 12.38
N PRO A 123 7.57 7.78 13.13
CA PRO A 123 8.81 7.04 13.41
C PRO A 123 8.61 5.79 14.29
N ALA A 124 7.51 5.72 15.04
CA ALA A 124 7.23 4.58 15.91
C ALA A 124 6.76 3.34 15.12
N GLN A 125 6.33 3.50 13.85
CA GLN A 125 5.58 2.46 13.14
C GLN A 125 6.03 2.21 11.69
N SER A 126 6.99 2.98 11.13
CA SER A 126 7.32 2.92 9.69
C SER A 126 8.79 2.68 9.35
N SER A 127 9.65 2.27 10.28
CA SER A 127 11.12 2.21 10.06
C SER A 127 11.53 1.52 8.75
N SER A 128 10.93 0.36 8.42
CA SER A 128 11.25 -0.38 7.20
C SER A 128 10.78 0.31 5.91
N LEU A 129 9.52 0.78 5.88
CA LEU A 129 8.97 1.45 4.70
C LEU A 129 9.62 2.82 4.47
N ARG A 130 9.80 3.58 5.56
CA ARG A 130 10.51 4.86 5.58
C ARG A 130 11.95 4.70 5.10
N ARG A 131 12.67 3.68 5.57
CA ARG A 131 14.03 3.38 5.08
C ARG A 131 14.04 3.17 3.57
N ILE A 132 13.13 2.34 3.04
CA ILE A 132 13.02 2.08 1.59
C ILE A 132 12.75 3.38 0.83
N PHE A 133 11.87 4.23 1.37
CA PHE A 133 11.55 5.53 0.79
C PHE A 133 12.75 6.48 0.79
N GLU A 134 13.43 6.66 1.93
CA GLU A 134 14.60 7.53 2.05
C GLU A 134 15.73 7.09 1.10
N GLU A 135 16.01 5.78 1.04
CA GLU A 135 17.00 5.22 0.10
C GLU A 135 16.56 5.38 -1.36
N HIS A 136 15.26 5.28 -1.66
CA HIS A 136 14.72 5.51 -3.00
C HIS A 136 14.89 6.97 -3.45
N ILE A 137 14.56 7.92 -2.58
CA ILE A 137 14.74 9.35 -2.86
C ILE A 137 16.23 9.70 -3.02
N ALA A 138 17.11 9.15 -2.18
CA ALA A 138 18.55 9.35 -2.32
C ALA A 138 19.08 8.83 -3.67
N SER A 139 18.71 7.60 -4.05
CA SER A 139 19.12 7.00 -5.33
C SER A 139 18.62 7.77 -6.55
N THR A 140 17.45 8.40 -6.50
CA THR A 140 16.91 9.22 -7.60
C THR A 140 17.40 10.66 -7.61
N ALA A 141 18.17 11.09 -6.58
CA ALA A 141 18.76 12.43 -6.53
C ALA A 141 20.20 12.46 -7.08
N GLU A 142 20.84 11.30 -7.21
CA GLU A 142 22.21 11.13 -7.73
C GLU A 142 22.26 10.79 -9.23
N SER A 143 21.10 10.57 -9.88
CA SER A 143 20.96 10.29 -11.31
C SER A 143 20.42 11.50 -12.08
#